data_AF-A0A7V6Q2R5-F1
#
_entry.id   AF-A0A7V6Q2R5-F1
#
_cell.length_a   1.000
_cell.length_b   1.000
_cell.length_c   1.000
_cell.angle_alpha   90.00
_cell.angle_beta   90.00
_cell.angle_gamma   90.00
#
_symmetry.space_group_name_H-M   'P 1'
#
loop_
_entity.id
_entity.type
_entity.pdbx_description
1 polymer ?
#
loop_
_entity_poly.entity_id
_entity_poly.type
_entity_poly.pdbx_seq_one_letter_code
_entity_poly.pdbx_strand_id
1 'polypeptide(L)' 'MKGTKDGFFGKLGVSEDQIKKEYGVDLYLFLDAVALGLKDEEISDLIGYDLEKVKKVRERLGNVGSDIGLTYKKDLPT' A
#
# COMPACT_ATOMS: atom_id res chain seq x y z
N MET A 1 5.30 1.22 27.41
CA MET A 1 4.58 0.19 26.63
C MET A 1 4.89 0.40 25.16
N LYS A 2 5.54 -0.58 24.52
CA LYS A 2 5.86 -0.54 23.10
C LYS A 2 4.56 -0.86 22.38
N GLY A 3 3.79 0.16 22.01
CA GLY A 3 2.53 -0.02 21.30
C GLY A 3 2.82 -0.79 20.03
N THR A 4 2.40 -2.04 19.98
CA THR A 4 2.51 -2.87 18.80
C THR A 4 1.76 -2.13 17.70
N LYS A 5 2.49 -1.64 16.71
CA LYS A 5 1.90 -1.18 15.45
C LYS A 5 1.35 -2.41 14.72
N ASP A 6 0.37 -3.09 15.30
CA ASP A 6 -0.50 -4.05 14.61
C ASP A 6 -1.50 -3.25 13.75
N GLY A 7 -1.01 -2.21 13.07
CA GLY A 7 -1.72 -1.51 12.04
C GLY A 7 -1.75 -2.37 10.78
N PHE A 8 -2.72 -2.11 9.91
CA PHE A 8 -2.92 -2.60 8.53
C PHE A 8 -1.81 -3.52 7.93
N PHE A 9 -0.54 -3.10 7.97
CA PHE A 9 0.65 -3.87 7.59
C PHE A 9 0.80 -5.25 8.24
N GLY A 10 0.44 -5.42 9.51
CA GLY A 10 0.47 -6.71 10.20
C GLY A 10 -0.52 -7.72 9.60
N LYS A 11 -1.65 -7.24 9.03
CA LYS A 11 -2.61 -8.09 8.31
C LYS A 11 -2.15 -8.46 6.90
N LEU A 12 -1.37 -7.59 6.27
CA LEU A 12 -0.79 -7.84 4.95
C LEU A 12 0.47 -8.72 5.00
N GLY A 13 1.03 -8.96 6.20
CA GLY A 13 2.20 -9.82 6.38
C GLY A 13 3.47 -9.28 5.72
N VAL A 14 3.54 -7.98 5.45
CA VAL A 14 4.68 -7.32 4.80
C VAL A 14 5.16 -6.10 5.58
N SER A 15 6.44 -5.77 5.41
CA SER A 15 7.02 -4.51 5.91
C SER A 15 7.33 -3.56 4.76
N GLU A 16 7.28 -2.26 5.04
CA GLU A 16 7.66 -1.19 4.11
C GLU A 16 9.08 -1.39 3.58
N ASP A 17 10.05 -1.63 4.47
CA ASP A 17 11.45 -1.86 4.12
C ASP A 17 11.63 -3.04 3.16
N GLN A 18 10.82 -4.09 3.32
CA GLN A 18 10.85 -5.25 2.44
C GLN A 18 10.35 -4.88 1.03
N ILE A 19 9.20 -4.20 0.92
CA ILE A 19 8.65 -3.80 -0.38
C ILE A 19 9.59 -2.83 -1.10
N LYS A 20 10.17 -1.87 -0.37
CA LYS A 20 11.12 -0.92 -0.93
C LYS A 20 12.39 -1.61 -1.43
N LYS A 21 12.91 -2.62 -0.71
CA LYS A 21 14.08 -3.40 -1.15
C LYS A 21 13.80 -4.32 -2.33
N GLU A 22 12.66 -5.01 -2.32
CA GLU A 22 12.31 -6.00 -3.36
C GLU A 22 11.87 -5.34 -4.67
N TYR A 23 11.07 -4.27 -4.59
CA TYR A 23 10.42 -3.67 -5.76
C TYR A 23 10.92 -2.26 -6.06
N GLY A 24 11.59 -1.59 -5.13
CA GLY A 24 11.96 -0.17 -5.30
C GLY A 24 10.76 0.77 -5.28
N VAL A 25 9.64 0.31 -4.73
CA VAL A 25 8.38 1.04 -4.64
C VAL A 25 8.22 1.56 -3.22
N ASP A 26 7.84 2.82 -3.07
CA ASP A 26 7.41 3.35 -1.78
C ASP A 26 6.01 2.82 -1.45
N LEU A 27 5.93 2.00 -0.39
CA LEU A 27 4.70 1.30 -0.03
C LEU A 27 3.58 2.26 0.36
N TYR A 28 3.88 3.35 1.08
CA TYR A 28 2.84 4.30 1.48
C TYR A 28 2.31 5.07 0.29
N LEU A 29 3.20 5.53 -0.58
CA LEU A 29 2.80 6.23 -1.80
C LEU A 29 1.93 5.35 -2.70
N PHE A 30 2.30 4.07 -2.83
CA PHE A 30 1.47 3.08 -3.53
C PHE A 30 0.09 2.92 -2.87
N LEU A 31 0.04 2.73 -1.54
CA LEU A 31 -1.22 2.53 -0.82
C LEU A 31 -2.14 3.75 -0.87
N ASP A 32 -1.59 4.96 -0.82
CA ASP A 32 -2.35 6.20 -0.99
C ASP A 32 -3.00 6.24 -2.38
N ALA A 33 -2.25 5.90 -3.42
CA ALA A 33 -2.77 5.82 -4.79
C ALA A 33 -3.86 4.75 -4.94
N VAL A 34 -3.69 3.58 -4.31
CA VAL A 34 -4.73 2.54 -4.26
C VAL A 34 -5.98 3.01 -3.50
N ALA A 35 -5.82 3.71 -2.38
CA ALA A 35 -6.94 4.25 -1.61
C ALA A 35 -7.76 5.30 -2.38
N LEU A 36 -7.12 6.00 -3.34
CA LEU A 36 -7.80 6.89 -4.30
C LEU A 36 -8.55 6.14 -5.41
N GLY A 37 -8.45 4.81 -5.46
CA GLY A 37 -9.11 3.97 -6.46
C GLY A 37 -8.37 3.86 -7.79
N LEU A 38 -7.09 4.22 -7.82
CA LEU A 38 -6.28 4.18 -9.04
C LEU A 38 -5.93 2.73 -9.43
N LYS A 39 -5.99 2.46 -10.74
CA LYS A 39 -5.53 1.23 -11.37
C LYS A 39 -4.02 1.23 -11.55
N ASP A 40 -3.44 0.08 -11.85
CA ASP A 40 -1.98 -0.07 -11.94
C ASP A 40 -1.34 0.84 -12.98
N GLU A 41 -1.99 1.05 -14.13
CA GLU A 41 -1.51 2.02 -15.13
C GLU A 41 -1.50 3.45 -14.59
N GLU A 42 -2.58 3.86 -13.92
CA GLU A 42 -2.71 5.21 -13.35
C GLU A 42 -1.72 5.43 -12.20
N ILE A 43 -1.50 4.41 -11.37
CA ILE A 43 -0.50 4.44 -10.31
C ILE A 43 0.88 4.61 -10.93
N SER A 44 1.24 3.75 -11.89
CA SER A 44 2.51 3.79 -12.63
C SER A 44 2.80 5.19 -13.19
N ASP A 45 1.81 5.77 -13.86
CA ASP A 45 1.93 7.11 -14.46
C ASP A 45 2.03 8.23 -13.42
N LEU A 46 1.28 8.13 -12.32
CA LEU A 46 1.23 9.17 -11.28
C LEU A 46 2.50 9.22 -10.44
N ILE A 47 3.01 8.06 -10.02
CA ILE A 47 4.14 7.98 -9.07
C ILE A 47 5.47 7.67 -9.75
N GLY A 48 5.45 7.39 -11.06
CA GLY A 48 6.64 7.17 -11.87
C GLY A 48 7.32 5.83 -11.62
N TYR A 49 6.57 4.83 -11.15
CA TYR A 49 7.08 3.46 -11.01
C TYR A 49 6.77 2.64 -12.25
N ASP A 50 7.65 1.70 -12.55
CA ASP A 50 7.41 0.75 -13.64
C ASP A 50 6.13 -0.07 -13.40
N LEU A 51 5.30 -0.18 -14.43
CA LEU A 51 4.01 -0.86 -14.36
C LEU A 51 4.11 -2.31 -13.86
N GLU A 52 5.17 -3.06 -14.25
CA GLU A 52 5.33 -4.42 -13.76
C GLU A 52 5.61 -4.44 -12.25
N LYS A 53 6.36 -3.46 -11.74
CA LYS A 53 6.62 -3.34 -10.30
C LYS A 53 5.34 -3.03 -9.54
N VAL A 54 4.52 -2.12 -10.06
CA VAL A 54 3.23 -1.76 -9.47
C VAL A 54 2.32 -2.99 -9.39
N LYS A 55 2.21 -3.77 -10.48
CA LYS A 55 1.42 -5.02 -10.51
C LYS A 55 1.93 -6.04 -9.49
N LYS A 56 3.24 -6.29 -9.45
CA LYS A 56 3.86 -7.24 -8.50
C LYS A 56 3.63 -6.82 -7.05
N VAL A 57 3.72 -5.53 -6.74
CA VAL A 57 3.42 -5.03 -5.40
C VAL A 57 1.95 -5.25 -5.06
N ARG A 58 1.01 -4.91 -5.96
CA ARG A 58 -0.42 -5.14 -5.70
C ARG A 58 -0.74 -6.62 -5.46
N GLU A 59 -0.18 -7.52 -6.28
CA GLU A 59 -0.32 -8.97 -6.13
C GLU A 59 0.27 -9.44 -4.80
N ARG A 60 1.47 -8.96 -4.43
CA ARG A 60 2.15 -9.30 -3.18
C ARG A 60 1.34 -8.90 -1.94
N LEU A 61 0.58 -7.82 -2.04
CA LEU A 61 -0.31 -7.35 -0.98
C LEU A 61 -1.66 -8.09 -0.96
N GLY A 62 -1.91 -9.01 -1.89
CA GLY A 62 -3.17 -9.76 -1.97
C GLY A 62 -4.24 -9.07 -2.81
N ASN A 63 -3.85 -8.43 -3.91
CA ASN A 63 -4.75 -7.73 -4.84
C ASN A 63 -5.61 -6.66 -4.18
N VAL A 64 -4.93 -5.86 -3.36
CA VAL A 64 -5.59 -4.82 -2.58
C VAL A 64 -6.22 -3.75 -3.49
N GLY A 65 -7.44 -3.33 -3.16
CA GLY A 65 -8.23 -2.33 -3.90
C GLY A 65 -8.58 -1.10 -3.05
N SER A 66 -9.42 -0.21 -3.58
CA SER A 66 -9.87 1.01 -2.88
C SER A 66 -10.53 0.76 -1.52
N ASP A 67 -11.03 -0.45 -1.29
CA ASP A 67 -11.70 -0.85 -0.04
C ASP A 67 -10.75 -0.91 1.17
N ILE A 68 -9.43 -0.86 0.94
CA ILE A 68 -8.43 -0.65 2.00
C ILE A 68 -8.76 0.59 2.83
N GLY A 69 -9.21 1.67 2.18
CA GLY A 69 -9.52 2.95 2.83
C GLY A 69 -10.82 2.93 3.62
N LEU A 70 -11.79 2.07 3.26
CA LEU A 70 -13.11 2.03 3.90
C LEU A 70 -13.10 1.27 5.24
N THR A 71 -12.19 0.31 5.41
CA THR A 71 -12.03 -0.42 6.69
C THR A 71 -11.06 0.26 7.65
N TYR A 72 -10.23 1.19 7.17
CA TYR A 72 -9.35 2.00 8.00
C TYR A 72 -10.06 3.29 8.44
N LYS A 73 -10.99 3.17 9.41
CA LYS A 73 -11.32 4.32 10.23
C LYS A 73 -10.05 4.72 10.97
N LYS A 74 -9.34 5.75 10.47
CA LYS A 74 -8.52 6.57 11.37
C LYS A 74 -9.49 7.07 12.42
N ASP A 75 -9.35 6.60 13.66
CA ASP A 75 -9.90 7.32 14.80
C ASP A 75 -9.28 8.72 14.75
N LEU A 76 -10.01 9.67 14.18
CA LEU A 76 -9.69 11.08 14.28
C LEU A 76 -9.90 11.42 15.76
N PRO A 77 -8.88 11.94 16.47
CA PRO A 77 -9.09 12.40 17.83
C PRO A 77 -10.11 13.54 17.79
N THR A 78 -11.29 13.31 18.40
CA THR A 78 -12.22 14.36 18.83
C THR A 78 -11.65 15.17 19.97
#